data_AF-A0A7J5TTJ8-F1
#
_entry.id   AF-A0A7J5TTJ8-F1
#
_cell.length_a   1.000
_cell.length_b   1.000
_cell.length_c   1.000
_cell.angle_alpha   90.00
_cell.angle_beta   90.00
_cell.angle_gamma   90.00
#
_symmetry.space_group_name_H-M   'P 1'
#
loop_
_entity.id
_entity.type
_entity.pdbx_description
1 polymer ?
#
loop_
_entity_poly.entity_id
_entity_poly.type
_entity_poly.pdbx_seq_one_letter_code
_entity_poly.pdbx_strand_id
1 'polypeptide(L)'
;MFKVNKGIDRPPEVLGIRGMDFIYYLAGAAVGLLLVTCVLMFLFGIPAKIAFGGYILVLLVLYTLFARLSQQYGERGINKQRGRKQQPGVVLVRDSAVYRQLRKTTARRA
;
A
#
# COMPACT_ATOMS: atom_id res chain seq x y z
N MET A 1 21.02 16.53 -6.65
CA MET A 1 19.58 16.84 -6.61
C MET A 1 18.89 16.07 -7.72
N PHE A 2 18.03 15.11 -7.38
CA PHE A 2 17.30 14.34 -8.40
C PHE A 2 16.18 15.21 -9.00
N LYS A 3 16.25 15.46 -10.31
CA LYS A 3 15.14 16.03 -11.09
C LYS A 3 13.98 15.03 -11.06
N VAL A 4 13.06 15.19 -10.12
CA VAL A 4 11.77 14.49 -10.15
C VAL A 4 10.91 15.18 -11.20
N ASN A 5 11.09 14.81 -12.46
CA ASN A 5 10.08 15.07 -13.49
C ASN A 5 9.09 13.91 -13.48
N LYS A 6 8.15 13.92 -12.52
CA LYS A 6 6.99 13.03 -12.52
C LYS A 6 5.83 13.83 -13.11
N GLY A 7 5.34 13.41 -14.28
CA GLY A 7 4.13 14.00 -14.86
C GLY A 7 2.99 14.02 -13.84
N ILE A 8 2.09 15.00 -13.96
CA ILE A 8 1.06 15.40 -12.97
C ILE A 8 0.16 14.25 -12.47
N ASP A 9 0.18 13.08 -13.12
CA ASP A 9 -0.65 11.92 -12.78
C ASP A 9 0.16 10.62 -12.57
N ARG A 10 1.48 10.73 -12.36
CA ARG A 10 2.31 9.55 -12.03
C ARG A 10 2.39 9.35 -10.51
N PRO A 11 1.81 8.27 -9.98
CA PRO A 11 1.93 7.91 -8.57
C PRO A 11 3.39 7.76 -8.09
N PRO A 12 3.62 7.91 -6.77
CA PRO A 12 4.95 7.91 -6.20
C PRO A 12 5.58 6.51 -6.24
N GLU A 13 6.39 6.25 -7.26
CA GLU A 13 7.33 5.12 -7.27
C GLU A 13 8.59 5.46 -6.45
N VAL A 14 8.96 4.59 -5.51
CA VAL A 14 10.21 4.69 -4.75
C VAL A 14 10.92 3.33 -4.84
N LEU A 15 12.16 3.31 -5.34
CA LEU A 15 13.02 2.12 -5.42
C LEU A 15 12.40 0.92 -6.21
N GLY A 16 11.50 1.19 -7.16
CA GLY A 16 10.82 0.14 -7.95
C GLY A 16 9.58 -0.46 -7.27
N ILE A 17 9.25 -0.01 -6.06
CA ILE A 17 7.97 -0.29 -5.38
C ILE A 17 6.99 0.80 -5.80
N ARG A 18 5.92 0.37 -6.47
CA ARG A 18 4.76 1.14 -6.86
C ARG A 18 3.71 1.11 -5.74
N GLY A 19 3.40 2.26 -5.18
CA GLY A 19 2.29 2.46 -4.24
C GLY A 19 2.73 2.72 -2.80
N MET A 20 2.13 3.75 -2.18
CA MET A 20 2.40 4.13 -0.78
C MET A 20 2.09 3.00 0.20
N ASP A 21 1.02 2.23 -0.02
CA ASP A 21 0.62 1.15 0.89
C ASP A 21 1.73 0.10 1.07
N PHE A 22 2.35 -0.34 -0.02
CA PHE A 22 3.44 -1.31 0.02
C PHE A 22 4.69 -0.76 0.72
N ILE A 23 4.99 0.53 0.55
CA ILE A 23 6.11 1.19 1.23
C ILE A 23 5.85 1.26 2.74
N TYR A 24 4.63 1.61 3.17
CA TYR A 24 4.26 1.63 4.58
C TYR A 24 4.32 0.24 5.21
N TYR A 25 3.81 -0.78 4.52
CA TYR A 25 3.89 -2.15 5.02
C TYR A 25 5.33 -2.65 5.13
N LEU A 26 6.17 -2.38 4.13
CA LEU A 26 7.58 -2.75 4.17
C LEU A 26 8.34 -2.03 5.30
N ALA A 27 8.12 -0.72 5.47
CA ALA A 27 8.75 0.06 6.53
C ALA A 27 8.30 -0.42 7.93
N GLY A 28 7.00 -0.62 8.11
CA GLY A 28 6.44 -1.15 9.36
C GLY A 28 6.96 -2.55 9.68
N ALA A 29 7.04 -3.43 8.67
CA ALA A 29 7.57 -4.78 8.85
C ALA A 29 9.06 -4.80 9.17
N ALA A 30 9.86 -3.91 8.56
CA ALA A 30 11.29 -3.78 8.89
C ALA A 30 11.48 -3.37 10.37
N VAL A 31 10.76 -2.35 10.82
CA VAL A 31 10.81 -1.90 12.22
C VAL A 31 10.30 -2.99 13.17
N GLY A 32 9.17 -3.63 12.85
CA GLY A 32 8.61 -4.70 13.65
C GLY A 32 9.54 -5.91 13.77
N LEU A 33 10.16 -6.33 12.66
CA LEU A 33 11.13 -7.42 12.64
C LEU A 33 12.37 -7.09 13.49
N LEU A 34 12.82 -5.83 13.48
CA LEU A 34 13.94 -5.38 14.30
C LEU A 34 13.59 -5.46 15.79
N LEU A 35 12.40 -5.00 16.18
CA LEU A 35 11.92 -5.11 17.57
C LEU A 35 11.84 -6.57 18.01
N VAL A 36 11.26 -7.45 17.19
CA VAL A 36 11.20 -8.89 17.49
C VAL A 36 12.59 -9.49 17.64
N THR A 37 13.54 -9.12 16.77
CA THR A 37 14.92 -9.60 16.83
C THR A 37 15.61 -9.15 18.12
N CYS A 38 15.38 -7.90 18.54
CA CYS A 38 15.88 -7.35 19.79
C CYS A 38 15.30 -8.09 21.02
N VAL A 39 13.99 -8.35 21.01
CA VAL A 39 13.32 -9.12 22.08
C VAL A 39 13.87 -10.55 22.15
N LEU A 40 14.09 -11.21 21.01
CA LEU A 40 14.67 -12.55 20.96
C LEU A 40 16.11 -12.56 21.48
N MET A 41 16.92 -11.56 21.15
CA MET A 41 18.26 -11.41 21.73
C MET A 41 18.19 -11.26 23.26
N PHE A 42 17.24 -10.46 23.75
CA PHE A 42 17.09 -10.21 25.19
C PHE A 42 16.64 -11.45 25.96
N LEU A 43 15.66 -12.19 25.44
CA LEU A 43 15.07 -13.36 26.11
C LEU A 43 15.96 -14.60 26.05
N PHE A 44 16.63 -14.84 24.92
CA PHE A 44 17.37 -16.06 24.67
C PHE A 44 18.90 -15.89 24.69
N GLY A 45 19.40 -14.67 24.92
CA GLY A 45 20.84 -14.39 24.97
C GLY A 45 21.55 -14.63 23.63
N ILE A 46 20.83 -14.57 22.50
CA ILE A 46 21.38 -14.83 21.18
C ILE A 46 22.46 -13.78 20.86
N PRO A 47 23.66 -14.19 20.41
CA PRO A 47 24.71 -13.24 20.06
C PRO A 47 24.28 -12.34 18.89
N ALA A 48 24.54 -11.04 19.03
CA ALA A 48 24.11 -9.99 18.10
C ALA A 48 24.46 -10.31 16.63
N LYS A 49 25.63 -10.88 16.38
CA LYS A 49 26.10 -11.25 15.04
C LYS A 49 25.15 -12.20 14.32
N ILE A 50 24.60 -13.18 15.04
CA ILE A 50 23.69 -14.18 14.46
C ILE A 50 22.29 -13.57 14.28
N ALA A 51 21.80 -12.85 15.29
CA ALA A 51 20.48 -12.23 15.25
C ALA A 51 20.36 -11.17 14.14
N PHE A 52 21.33 -10.27 14.02
CA PHE A 52 21.33 -9.26 12.96
C PHE A 52 21.59 -9.87 11.58
N GLY A 53 22.39 -10.93 11.48
CA GLY A 53 22.55 -11.67 10.23
C GLY A 53 21.24 -12.27 9.74
N GLY A 54 20.48 -12.89 10.65
CA GLY A 54 19.13 -13.39 10.36
C GLY A 54 18.15 -12.29 9.99
N TYR A 55 18.16 -11.17 10.72
CA TYR A 55 17.34 -10.00 10.42
C TYR A 55 17.53 -9.49 8.99
N ILE A 56 18.78 -9.31 8.56
CA ILE A 56 19.09 -8.81 7.20
C ILE A 56 18.61 -9.80 6.13
N LEU A 57 18.83 -11.10 6.33
CA LEU A 57 18.35 -12.15 5.42
C LEU A 57 16.83 -12.12 5.26
N VAL A 58 16.10 -12.10 6.37
CA VAL A 58 14.63 -12.05 6.37
C VAL A 58 14.13 -10.76 5.73
N LEU A 59 14.77 -9.62 6.04
CA LEU A 59 14.41 -8.33 5.46
C LEU A 59 14.60 -8.30 3.94
N LEU A 60 15.67 -8.91 3.41
CA LEU A 60 15.92 -9.03 1.97
C LEU A 60 14.85 -9.90 1.28
N VAL A 61 14.53 -11.06 1.87
CA VAL A 61 13.45 -11.92 1.35
C VAL A 61 12.14 -11.17 1.32
N LEU A 62 11.80 -10.48 2.42
CA LEU A 62 10.59 -9.68 2.53
C LEU A 62 10.55 -8.58 1.46
N TYR A 63 11.65 -7.85 1.27
CA TYR A 63 11.78 -6.83 0.24
C TYR A 63 11.49 -7.38 -1.15
N THR A 64 12.10 -8.52 -1.52
CA THR A 64 11.87 -9.13 -2.84
C THR A 64 10.41 -9.55 -3.04
N LEU A 65 9.76 -10.06 -2.00
CA LEU A 65 8.37 -10.49 -2.05
C LEU A 65 7.43 -9.29 -2.21
N PHE A 66 7.65 -8.21 -1.45
CA PHE A 66 6.89 -6.97 -1.57
C PHE A 66 7.12 -6.26 -2.90
N ALA A 67 8.34 -6.29 -3.43
CA ALA A 67 8.65 -5.74 -4.75
C ALA A 67 7.89 -6.48 -5.87
N ARG A 68 7.83 -7.82 -5.81
CA ARG A 68 7.03 -8.63 -6.75
C ARG A 68 5.53 -8.34 -6.61
N LEU A 69 5.03 -8.29 -5.37
CA LEU A 69 3.62 -7.98 -5.09
C LEU A 69 3.25 -6.59 -5.62
N SER A 70 4.10 -5.60 -5.39
CA SER A 70 3.90 -4.24 -5.85
C SER A 70 3.85 -4.13 -7.37
N GLN A 71 4.65 -4.93 -8.09
CA GLN A 71 4.56 -5.01 -9.55
C GLN A 71 3.28 -5.69 -10.03
N GLN A 72 2.81 -6.73 -9.33
CA GLN A 72 1.61 -7.50 -9.70
C GLN A 72 0.31 -6.73 -9.46
N TYR A 73 0.18 -6.06 -8.30
CA TYR A 73 -1.04 -5.35 -7.91
C TYR A 73 -1.02 -3.87 -8.33
N GLY A 74 0.15 -3.29 -8.58
CA GLY A 74 0.29 -1.86 -8.91
C GLY A 74 -0.21 -0.94 -7.79
N GLU A 75 -0.20 0.38 -8.02
CA GLU A 75 -0.48 1.35 -6.94
C GLU A 75 -1.89 1.34 -6.40
N ARG A 76 -2.87 1.02 -7.24
CA ARG A 76 -4.29 1.04 -6.85
C ARG A 76 -4.86 -0.37 -6.66
N GLY A 77 -4.09 -1.44 -6.84
CA GLY A 77 -4.62 -2.81 -6.82
C GLY A 77 -5.26 -3.20 -5.49
N ILE A 78 -4.56 -2.95 -4.38
CA ILE A 78 -5.05 -3.26 -3.04
C ILE A 78 -6.29 -2.41 -2.73
N ASN A 79 -6.23 -1.09 -2.95
CA ASN A 79 -7.36 -0.20 -2.65
C ASN A 79 -8.56 -0.43 -3.57
N LYS A 80 -8.35 -0.82 -4.83
CA LYS A 80 -9.42 -1.19 -5.76
C LYS A 80 -10.09 -2.49 -5.35
N GLN A 81 -9.33 -3.49 -4.89
CA GLN A 81 -9.90 -4.72 -4.33
C GLN A 81 -10.67 -4.43 -3.03
N ARG A 82 -10.12 -3.59 -2.15
CA ARG A 82 -10.77 -3.21 -0.89
C ARG A 82 -12.06 -2.43 -1.13
N GLY A 83 -12.05 -1.49 -2.07
CA GLY A 83 -13.24 -0.76 -2.52
C GLY A 83 -14.30 -1.68 -3.11
N ARG A 84 -13.91 -2.66 -3.93
CA ARG A 84 -14.85 -3.63 -4.51
C ARG A 84 -15.51 -4.52 -3.45
N LYS A 85 -14.82 -4.85 -2.36
CA LYS A 85 -15.39 -5.58 -1.22
C LYS A 85 -16.33 -4.72 -0.36
N GLN A 86 -16.14 -3.41 -0.35
CA GLN A 86 -16.95 -2.46 0.43
C GLN A 86 -18.19 -1.97 -0.35
N GLN A 87 -18.35 -2.36 -1.60
CA GLN A 87 -19.51 -1.95 -2.40
C GLN A 87 -20.79 -2.64 -1.89
N PRO A 88 -21.89 -1.88 -1.69
CA PRO A 88 -23.18 -2.47 -1.36
C PRO A 88 -23.66 -3.35 -2.51
N GLY A 89 -24.19 -4.53 -2.19
CA GLY A 89 -24.67 -5.49 -3.20
C GLY A 89 -25.82 -4.96 -4.06
N VAL A 90 -26.60 -4.01 -3.54
CA VAL A 90 -27.66 -3.32 -4.27
C VAL A 90 -27.66 -1.84 -3.88
N VAL A 91 -27.70 -0.97 -4.88
CA VAL A 91 -27.97 0.46 -4.68
C VAL A 91 -29.46 0.69 -4.98
N LEU A 92 -30.27 0.77 -3.92
CA LEU A 92 -31.70 1.06 -4.03
C LEU A 92 -31.92 2.57 -4.05
N VAL A 93 -32.36 3.10 -5.19
CA VAL A 93 -32.81 4.49 -5.29
C VAL A 93 -34.32 4.51 -5.10
N ARG A 94 -34.78 5.05 -3.97
CA ARG A 94 -36.22 5.13 -3.64
C ARG A 94 -36.92 6.38 -4.17
N ASP A 95 -36.15 7.37 -4.62
CA ASP A 95 -36.71 8.64 -5.09
C ASP A 95 -36.11 9.07 -6.44
N SER A 96 -37.00 9.42 -7.36
CA SER A 96 -36.70 10.01 -8.67
C SER A 96 -36.10 11.42 -8.58
N ALA A 97 -36.18 12.09 -7.43
CA ALA A 97 -35.64 13.43 -7.20
C ALA A 97 -34.13 13.50 -7.50
N VAL A 98 -33.38 12.44 -7.19
CA VAL A 98 -31.93 12.33 -7.47
C VAL A 98 -31.64 12.49 -8.96
N TYR A 99 -32.39 11.80 -9.82
CA TYR A 99 -32.23 11.89 -11.27
C TYR A 99 -32.71 13.22 -11.84
N ARG A 100 -33.76 13.82 -11.27
CA ARG A 100 -34.24 15.15 -11.65
C ARG A 100 -33.21 16.24 -11.34
N GLN A 101 -32.54 16.16 -10.19
CA GLN A 101 -31.47 17.10 -9.83
C GLN A 101 -30.26 16.96 -10.75
N LEU A 102 -29.84 15.73 -11.08
CA LEU A 102 -28.78 15.49 -12.05
C LEU A 102 -29.08 16.11 -13.43
N ARG A 103 -30.31 15.94 -13.95
CA ARG A 103 -30.73 16.54 -15.23
C ARG A 103 -30.65 18.07 -15.23
N LYS A 104 -31.04 18.72 -14.12
CA LYS A 104 -30.96 20.18 -14.01
C LYS A 104 -29.51 20.68 -14.03
N THR A 105 -28.60 20.00 -13.35
CA THR A 105 -27.17 20.38 -13.34
C THR A 105 -26.53 20.26 -14.72
N THR A 106 -26.85 19.21 -15.49
CA THR A 106 -26.34 19.05 -16.86
C THR A 106 -26.91 20.12 -17.80
N ALA A 107 -28.21 20.42 -17.70
CA ALA A 107 -28.84 21.48 -18.49
C ALA A 107 -28.34 22.89 -18.14
N ARG A 108 -27.73 23.09 -16.97
CA ARG A 108 -27.12 24.36 -16.54
C ARG A 108 -25.66 24.51 -16.97
N ARG A 109 -25.03 23.42 -17.41
CA ARG A 109 -23.62 23.37 -17.84
C ARG A 109 -23.46 23.30 -19.36
N ALA A 110 -24.55 23.04 -20.10
CA ALA A 110 -24.64 23.20 -21.55
C ALA A 110 -25.07 24.63 -21.88
#